data_AF-A0A935BIQ5-F1
#
_entry.id   AF-A0A935BIQ5-F1
#
_cell.length_a   1.000
_cell.length_b   1.000
_cell.length_c   1.000
_cell.angle_alpha   90.00
_cell.angle_beta   90.00
_cell.angle_gamma   90.00
#
_symmetry.space_group_name_H-M   'P 1'
#
loop_
_entity.id
_entity.type
_entity.pdbx_description
1 polymer ?
#
loop_
_entity_poly.entity_id
_entity_poly.type
_entity_poly.pdbx_seq_one_letter_code
_entity_poly.pdbx_strand_id
1 'polypeptide(L)'
;MAVISDLMKVHNVIDELFFEHQRALLHFDFEKALGLLNAYESTLFSHMADEENILLPVYEKRADFPAAGAPKLYFDDHAKMRSHLGLFKQTVRDMPSEPELDRVMLQLLDREAFYLRLCSHHDRREADYLYPILDALLADEEKYEMLERVRLRGERH
;
A
#
# COMPACT_ATOMS: atom_id res chain seq x y z
N MET A 1 -15.70 17.86 -10.42
CA MET A 1 -15.65 16.55 -11.10
C MET A 1 -14.89 15.62 -10.19
N ALA A 2 -15.51 14.52 -9.79
CA ALA A 2 -14.87 13.47 -9.01
C ALA A 2 -13.86 12.72 -9.89
N VAL A 3 -12.67 12.44 -9.35
CA VAL A 3 -11.59 11.75 -10.08
C VAL A 3 -11.11 10.61 -9.20
N ILE A 4 -11.31 9.36 -9.63
CA ILE A 4 -10.87 8.17 -8.89
C ILE A 4 -9.35 8.13 -8.79
N SER A 5 -8.64 8.57 -9.84
CA SER A 5 -7.18 8.64 -9.85
C SER A 5 -6.59 9.58 -8.80
N ASP A 6 -7.38 10.44 -8.15
CA ASP A 6 -6.92 11.22 -7.01
C ASP A 6 -6.58 10.34 -5.79
N LEU A 7 -7.06 9.09 -5.74
CA LEU A 7 -6.70 8.13 -4.70
C LEU A 7 -5.18 7.84 -4.68
N MET A 8 -4.47 7.99 -5.80
CA MET A 8 -3.00 7.91 -5.84
C MET A 8 -2.30 8.83 -4.83
N LYS A 9 -2.96 9.90 -4.37
CA LYS A 9 -2.39 10.81 -3.36
C LYS A 9 -2.16 10.12 -2.01
N VAL A 10 -2.91 9.07 -1.68
CA VAL A 10 -2.71 8.31 -0.43
C VAL A 10 -1.37 7.59 -0.41
N HIS A 11 -0.83 7.21 -1.57
CA HIS A 11 0.45 6.50 -1.70
C HIS A 11 1.59 7.33 -1.14
N ASN A 12 1.58 8.65 -1.37
CA ASN A 12 2.60 9.55 -0.78
C ASN A 12 2.60 9.51 0.77
N VAL A 13 1.43 9.40 1.39
CA VAL A 13 1.31 9.31 2.86
C VAL A 13 1.84 7.96 3.35
N ILE A 14 1.50 6.89 2.63
CA ILE A 14 1.95 5.53 2.92
C ILE A 14 3.47 5.43 2.76
N ASP A 15 4.03 5.95 1.67
CA ASP A 15 5.47 5.95 1.39
C ASP A 15 6.26 6.73 2.46
N GLU A 16 5.76 7.89 2.89
CA GLU A 16 6.41 8.68 3.93
C GLU A 16 6.46 7.91 5.27
N LEU A 17 5.38 7.22 5.65
CA LEU A 17 5.38 6.37 6.86
C LEU A 17 6.43 5.26 6.80
N PHE A 18 6.61 4.64 5.62
CA PHE A 18 7.61 3.59 5.44
C PHE A 18 9.04 4.16 5.47
N PHE A 19 9.26 5.30 4.82
CA PHE A 19 10.54 5.98 4.85
C PHE A 19 10.94 6.38 6.29
N GLU A 20 10.00 6.95 7.05
CA GLU A 20 10.19 7.30 8.45
C GLU A 20 10.53 6.07 9.30
N HIS A 21 9.87 4.94 9.05
CA HIS A 21 10.19 3.66 9.67
C HIS A 21 11.66 3.26 9.42
N GLN A 22 12.10 3.28 8.15
CA GLN A 22 13.48 2.94 7.78
C GLN A 22 14.49 3.91 8.39
N ARG A 23 14.15 5.20 8.46
CA ARG A 23 15.00 6.19 9.12
C ARG A 23 15.17 5.91 10.62
N ALA A 24 14.10 5.49 11.30
CA ALA A 24 14.18 5.07 12.69
C ALA A 24 15.05 3.81 12.87
N LEU A 25 14.96 2.83 11.95
CA LEU A 25 15.86 1.66 11.93
C LEU A 25 17.34 2.06 11.82
N LEU A 26 17.68 3.00 10.92
CA LEU A 26 19.06 3.48 10.76
C LEU A 26 19.62 4.16 12.03
N HIS A 27 18.74 4.66 12.90
CA HIS A 27 19.11 5.25 14.19
C HIS A 27 18.97 4.27 15.37
N PHE A 28 18.72 2.98 15.11
CA PHE A 28 18.50 1.95 16.12
C PHE A 28 17.36 2.26 17.10
N ASP A 29 16.40 3.09 16.68
CA ASP A 29 15.21 3.44 17.44
C ASP A 29 14.08 2.46 17.12
N PHE A 30 14.20 1.23 17.64
CA PHE A 30 13.32 0.11 17.31
C PHE A 30 11.87 0.29 17.77
N GLU A 31 11.67 0.98 18.89
CA GLU A 31 10.32 1.30 19.38
C GLU A 31 9.62 2.25 18.40
N LYS A 32 10.29 3.33 18.01
CA LYS A 32 9.75 4.26 17.02
C LYS A 32 9.58 3.60 15.66
N ALA A 33 10.56 2.81 15.21
CA ALA A 33 10.48 2.06 13.96
C ALA A 33 9.24 1.16 13.94
N LEU A 34 9.02 0.37 15.00
CA LEU A 34 7.83 -0.48 15.09
C LEU A 34 6.53 0.32 15.13
N GLY A 35 6.50 1.45 15.84
CA GLY A 35 5.36 2.37 15.87
C GLY A 35 4.98 2.88 14.47
N LEU A 36 5.98 3.34 13.70
CA LEU A 36 5.80 3.81 12.33
C LEU A 36 5.36 2.69 11.38
N LEU A 37 5.93 1.49 11.52
CA LEU A 37 5.53 0.32 10.72
C LEU A 37 4.09 -0.11 11.02
N ASN A 38 3.62 0.02 12.26
CA ASN A 38 2.21 -0.22 12.59
C ASN A 38 1.29 0.84 11.97
N ALA A 39 1.70 2.11 11.95
CA ALA A 39 0.94 3.18 11.30
C ALA A 39 0.88 2.97 9.77
N TYR A 40 2.01 2.57 9.17
CA TYR A 40 2.11 2.16 7.77
C TYR A 40 1.15 1.02 7.47
N GLU A 41 1.20 -0.08 8.22
CA GLU A 41 0.35 -1.25 8.04
C GLU A 41 -1.14 -0.88 8.11
N SER A 42 -1.54 -0.13 9.14
CA SER A 42 -2.93 0.29 9.32
C SER A 42 -3.43 1.13 8.14
N THR A 43 -2.61 2.07 7.67
CA THR A 43 -2.95 2.94 6.54
C THR A 43 -3.04 2.16 5.24
N LEU A 44 -2.04 1.34 4.94
CA LEU A 44 -2.00 0.48 3.75
C LEU A 44 -3.19 -0.49 3.73
N PHE A 45 -3.51 -1.13 4.86
CA PHE A 45 -4.60 -2.10 4.90
C PHE A 45 -5.96 -1.42 4.76
N SER A 46 -6.15 -0.21 5.29
CA SER A 46 -7.36 0.55 5.06
C SER A 46 -7.50 0.92 3.58
N HIS A 47 -6.41 1.34 2.93
CA HIS A 47 -6.39 1.64 1.51
C HIS A 47 -6.74 0.40 0.66
N MET A 48 -6.04 -0.72 0.88
CA MET A 48 -6.35 -2.00 0.22
C MET A 48 -7.80 -2.43 0.44
N ALA A 49 -8.34 -2.25 1.65
CA ALA A 49 -9.72 -2.60 1.94
C ALA A 49 -10.72 -1.71 1.19
N ASP A 50 -10.43 -0.42 1.02
CA ASP A 50 -11.25 0.46 0.19
C ASP A 50 -11.27 -0.06 -1.26
N GLU A 51 -10.12 -0.47 -1.79
CA GLU A 51 -10.06 -1.03 -3.14
C GLU A 51 -10.78 -2.38 -3.27
N GLU A 52 -10.44 -3.34 -2.42
CA GLU A 52 -10.95 -4.71 -2.43
C GLU A 52 -12.47 -4.76 -2.26
N ASN A 53 -13.05 -3.87 -1.44
CA ASN A 53 -14.48 -3.90 -1.12
C ASN A 53 -15.33 -2.94 -1.96
N ILE A 54 -14.71 -1.97 -2.63
CA ILE A 54 -15.45 -0.89 -3.33
C ILE A 54 -15.07 -0.84 -4.80
N LEU A 55 -13.79 -0.68 -5.12
CA LEU A 55 -13.34 -0.42 -6.50
C LEU A 55 -13.24 -1.70 -7.32
N LEU A 56 -12.49 -2.69 -6.82
CA LEU A 56 -12.21 -3.94 -7.54
C LEU A 56 -13.49 -4.72 -7.93
N PRO A 57 -14.55 -4.79 -7.10
CA PRO A 57 -15.80 -5.44 -7.52
C PRO A 57 -16.48 -4.77 -8.72
N VAL A 58 -16.39 -3.45 -8.82
CA VAL A 58 -16.96 -2.68 -9.94
C VAL A 58 -16.08 -2.86 -11.18
N TYR A 59 -14.77 -2.74 -11.01
CA TYR A 59 -13.77 -2.94 -12.05
C TYR A 59 -13.88 -4.34 -12.66
N GLU A 60 -13.86 -5.40 -11.86
CA GLU A 60 -13.95 -6.80 -12.32
C GLU A 60 -15.25 -7.07 -13.11
N LYS A 61 -16.37 -6.48 -12.70
CA LYS A 61 -17.67 -6.72 -13.31
C LYS A 61 -17.89 -5.95 -14.62
N ARG A 62 -17.33 -4.74 -14.74
CA ARG A 62 -17.71 -3.78 -15.78
C ARG A 62 -16.57 -3.35 -16.70
N ALA A 63 -15.32 -3.43 -16.26
CA ALA A 63 -14.20 -2.95 -17.05
C ALA A 63 -13.76 -3.97 -18.11
N ASP A 64 -13.31 -3.46 -19.26
CA ASP A 64 -12.47 -4.21 -20.18
C ASP A 64 -11.01 -3.89 -19.83
N PHE A 65 -10.26 -4.90 -19.38
CA PHE A 65 -8.91 -4.72 -18.85
C PHE A 65 -7.89 -5.63 -19.55
N PRO A 66 -6.64 -5.15 -19.75
CA PRO A 66 -5.58 -6.00 -20.27
C PRO A 66 -5.17 -7.06 -19.24
N ALA A 67 -4.48 -8.11 -19.67
CA ALA A 67 -3.95 -9.15 -18.77
C ALA A 67 -3.06 -8.57 -17.65
N ALA A 68 -2.32 -7.49 -17.93
CA ALA A 68 -1.50 -6.78 -16.95
C ALA A 68 -2.32 -5.99 -15.90
N GLY A 69 -3.61 -5.75 -16.15
CA GLY A 69 -4.53 -5.08 -15.23
C GLY A 69 -5.59 -6.02 -14.65
N ALA A 70 -5.36 -7.33 -14.65
CA ALA A 70 -6.36 -8.31 -14.20
C ALA A 70 -6.63 -8.19 -12.68
N PRO A 71 -7.91 -8.20 -12.22
CA PRO A 71 -8.29 -8.07 -10.81
C PRO A 71 -7.53 -8.98 -9.85
N LYS A 72 -7.29 -10.23 -10.25
CA LYS A 72 -6.54 -11.22 -9.45
C LYS A 72 -5.14 -10.72 -9.04
N LEU A 73 -4.47 -9.94 -9.91
CA LEU A 73 -3.12 -9.46 -9.63
C LEU A 73 -3.08 -8.51 -8.44
N TYR A 74 -4.09 -7.64 -8.28
CA TYR A 74 -4.17 -6.72 -7.14
C TYR A 74 -4.35 -7.50 -5.83
N PHE A 75 -5.28 -8.47 -5.79
CA PHE A 75 -5.46 -9.33 -4.62
C PHE A 75 -4.19 -10.14 -4.27
N ASP A 76 -3.53 -10.71 -5.28
CA ASP A 76 -2.28 -11.45 -5.09
C ASP A 76 -1.17 -10.54 -4.56
N ASP A 77 -1.05 -9.31 -5.07
CA ASP A 77 -0.06 -8.34 -4.62
C ASP A 77 -0.36 -7.89 -3.18
N HIS A 78 -1.61 -7.57 -2.83
CA HIS A 78 -2.02 -7.25 -1.46
C HIS A 78 -1.73 -8.39 -0.47
N ALA A 79 -2.00 -9.64 -0.86
CA ALA A 79 -1.70 -10.80 -0.03
C ALA A 79 -0.19 -10.93 0.27
N LYS A 80 0.67 -10.72 -0.75
CA LYS A 80 2.12 -10.69 -0.56
C LYS A 80 2.54 -9.56 0.37
N MET A 81 1.97 -8.36 0.18
CA MET A 81 2.31 -7.20 1.00
C MET A 81 1.99 -7.43 2.47
N ARG A 82 0.80 -7.97 2.78
CA ARG A 82 0.41 -8.38 4.14
C ARG A 82 1.40 -9.37 4.76
N SER A 83 1.84 -10.36 3.97
CA SER A 83 2.81 -11.35 4.44
C SER A 83 4.17 -10.73 4.77
N HIS A 84 4.68 -9.84 3.92
CA HIS A 84 5.94 -9.13 4.17
C HIS A 84 5.89 -8.28 5.43
N LEU A 85 4.82 -7.52 5.64
CA LEU A 85 4.68 -6.67 6.83
C LEU A 85 4.63 -7.48 8.13
N GLY A 86 3.97 -8.63 8.13
CA GLY A 86 3.99 -9.55 9.27
C GLY A 86 5.42 -9.98 9.64
N LEU A 87 6.25 -10.28 8.63
CA LEU A 87 7.65 -10.65 8.84
C LEU A 87 8.47 -9.47 9.36
N PHE A 88 8.34 -8.28 8.75
CA PHE A 88 9.08 -7.09 9.17
C PHE A 88 8.78 -6.71 10.61
N LYS A 89 7.50 -6.66 10.98
CA LYS A 89 7.10 -6.34 12.37
C LYS A 89 7.65 -7.34 13.37
N GLN A 90 7.65 -8.62 13.03
CA GLN A 90 8.24 -9.63 13.90
C GLN A 90 9.75 -9.41 14.04
N THR A 91 10.47 -9.22 12.94
CA THR A 91 11.92 -8.95 12.95
C THR A 91 12.27 -7.71 13.77
N VAL A 92 11.57 -6.59 13.57
CA VAL A 92 11.82 -5.33 14.30
C VAL A 92 11.55 -5.49 15.80
N ARG A 93 10.50 -6.24 16.17
CA ARG A 93 10.18 -6.51 17.58
C ARG A 93 11.29 -7.30 18.30
N ASP A 94 11.93 -8.21 17.58
CA ASP A 94 12.95 -9.10 18.15
C ASP A 94 14.35 -8.45 18.18
N MET A 95 14.59 -7.38 17.39
CA MET A 95 15.89 -6.72 17.27
C MET A 95 16.56 -6.29 18.58
N PRO A 96 15.86 -5.73 19.59
CA PRO A 96 16.52 -5.31 20.83
C PRO A 96 17.25 -6.44 21.59
N SER A 97 16.90 -7.71 21.31
CA SER A 97 17.49 -8.88 21.96
C SER A 97 18.36 -9.71 21.01
N GLU A 98 18.61 -9.25 19.79
CA GLU A 98 19.28 -10.01 18.74
C GLU A 98 20.82 -9.96 18.88
N PRO A 99 21.50 -11.10 19.09
CA PRO A 99 22.96 -11.13 19.22
C PRO A 99 23.72 -10.70 17.97
N GLU A 100 23.18 -10.96 16.77
CA GLU A 100 23.77 -10.56 15.48
C GLU A 100 23.02 -9.37 14.85
N LEU A 101 22.78 -8.32 15.64
CA LEU A 101 21.93 -7.19 15.24
C LEU A 101 22.27 -6.58 13.88
N ASP A 102 23.54 -6.31 13.60
CA ASP A 102 23.98 -5.72 12.32
C ASP A 102 23.59 -6.62 11.13
N ARG A 103 23.74 -7.94 11.28
CA ARG A 103 23.40 -8.91 10.24
C ARG A 103 21.90 -8.94 9.98
N VAL A 104 21.10 -8.96 11.05
CA VAL A 104 19.64 -8.99 10.96
C VAL A 104 19.10 -7.67 10.41
N MET A 105 19.70 -6.53 10.80
CA MET A 105 19.38 -5.21 10.25
C MET A 105 19.62 -5.14 8.75
N LEU A 106 20.80 -5.56 8.27
CA LEU A 106 21.10 -5.57 6.84
C LEU A 106 20.14 -6.48 6.06
N GLN A 107 19.84 -7.66 6.60
CA GLN A 107 18.88 -8.59 5.98
C GLN A 107 17.45 -8.03 5.94
N LEU A 108 17.03 -7.30 6.97
CA LEU A 108 15.73 -6.62 7.00
C LEU A 108 15.66 -5.57 5.90
N LEU A 109 16.64 -4.65 5.84
CA LEU A 109 16.68 -3.57 4.84
C LEU A 109 16.72 -4.11 3.40
N ASP A 110 17.45 -5.19 3.14
CA ASP A 110 17.46 -5.86 1.83
C ASP A 110 16.06 -6.41 1.45
N ARG A 111 15.34 -7.00 2.41
CA ARG A 111 13.99 -7.50 2.19
C ARG A 111 12.99 -6.38 2.01
N GLU A 112 13.12 -5.29 2.75
CA GLU A 112 12.30 -4.09 2.59
C GLU A 112 12.52 -3.45 1.22
N ALA A 113 13.75 -3.42 0.71
CA ALA A 113 14.04 -2.96 -0.65
C ALA A 113 13.37 -3.84 -1.72
N PHE A 114 13.26 -5.15 -1.50
CA PHE A 114 12.47 -6.04 -2.37
C PHE A 114 10.97 -5.75 -2.27
N TYR A 115 10.47 -5.55 -1.06
CA TYR A 115 9.07 -5.18 -0.82
C TYR A 115 8.69 -3.85 -1.49
N LEU A 116 9.54 -2.83 -1.43
CA LEU A 116 9.30 -1.56 -2.12
C LEU A 116 9.20 -1.71 -3.64
N ARG A 117 9.90 -2.68 -4.23
CA ARG A 117 9.71 -3.00 -5.66
C ARG A 117 8.34 -3.61 -5.93
N LEU A 118 7.84 -4.48 -5.04
CA LEU A 118 6.47 -4.99 -5.13
C LEU A 118 5.45 -3.85 -5.04
N CYS A 119 5.60 -2.92 -4.10
CA CYS A 119 4.76 -1.72 -3.98
C CYS A 119 4.79 -0.90 -5.27
N SER A 120 5.98 -0.54 -5.77
CA SER A 120 6.11 0.24 -7.01
C SER A 120 5.45 -0.44 -8.22
N HIS A 121 5.51 -1.76 -8.34
CA HIS A 121 4.83 -2.49 -9.40
C HIS A 121 3.31 -2.48 -9.26
N HIS A 122 2.81 -2.51 -8.02
CA HIS A 122 1.41 -2.45 -7.70
C HIS A 122 0.84 -1.04 -7.93
N ASP A 123 1.49 0.01 -7.41
CA ASP A 123 1.12 1.41 -7.63
C ASP A 123 1.05 1.74 -9.12
N ARG A 124 2.03 1.24 -9.89
CA ARG A 124 2.05 1.41 -11.34
C ARG A 124 0.84 0.74 -12.00
N ARG A 125 0.42 -0.43 -11.51
CA ARG A 125 -0.74 -1.13 -12.07
C ARG A 125 -2.02 -0.32 -11.84
N GLU A 126 -2.15 0.30 -10.69
CA GLU A 126 -3.31 1.15 -10.39
C GLU A 126 -3.31 2.42 -11.23
N ALA A 127 -2.17 3.08 -11.31
CA ALA A 127 -1.98 4.32 -12.07
C ALA A 127 -2.10 4.12 -13.60
N ASP A 128 -1.66 2.98 -14.12
CA ASP A 128 -1.70 2.67 -15.56
C ASP A 128 -3.05 2.06 -15.98
N TYR A 129 -3.75 1.35 -15.07
CA TYR A 129 -4.96 0.58 -15.40
C TYR A 129 -6.15 0.85 -14.49
N LEU A 130 -6.10 0.48 -13.20
CA LEU A 130 -7.30 0.46 -12.34
C LEU A 130 -8.04 1.81 -12.32
N TYR A 131 -7.34 2.87 -11.89
CA TYR A 131 -7.97 4.15 -11.68
C TYR A 131 -8.36 4.87 -12.98
N PRO A 132 -7.49 4.93 -14.02
CA PRO A 132 -7.88 5.56 -15.28
C PRO A 132 -9.06 4.85 -15.95
N ILE A 133 -9.13 3.51 -15.88
CA ILE A 133 -10.24 2.76 -16.46
C ILE A 133 -11.53 3.05 -15.68
N LEU A 134 -11.50 3.06 -14.34
CA LEU A 134 -12.66 3.45 -13.54
C LEU A 134 -13.09 4.90 -13.80
N ASP A 135 -12.13 5.82 -13.98
CA ASP A 135 -12.41 7.21 -14.35
C ASP A 135 -13.08 7.34 -15.72
N ALA A 136 -12.72 6.51 -16.69
CA ALA A 136 -13.37 6.51 -18.00
C ALA A 136 -14.74 5.79 -18.01
N LEU A 137 -14.91 4.80 -17.13
CA LEU A 137 -16.06 3.91 -17.11
C LEU A 137 -17.27 4.46 -16.35
N LEU A 138 -17.02 5.23 -15.29
CA LEU A 138 -18.05 5.68 -14.34
C LEU A 138 -18.55 7.08 -14.69
N ALA A 139 -19.85 7.32 -14.52
CA ALA A 139 -20.40 8.67 -14.53
C ALA A 139 -19.95 9.47 -13.30
N ASP A 140 -19.99 10.80 -13.36
CA ASP A 140 -19.55 11.66 -12.25
C ASP A 140 -20.30 11.34 -10.94
N GLU A 141 -21.60 11.09 -10.99
CA GLU A 141 -22.40 10.71 -9.82
C GLU A 141 -21.92 9.39 -9.20
N GLU A 142 -21.64 8.38 -10.03
CA GLU A 142 -21.12 7.08 -9.56
C GLU A 142 -19.72 7.24 -8.91
N LYS A 143 -18.87 8.10 -9.46
CA LYS A 143 -17.56 8.41 -8.87
C LYS A 143 -17.70 9.11 -7.53
N TYR A 144 -18.63 10.06 -7.41
CA TYR A 144 -18.90 10.73 -6.13
C TYR A 144 -19.36 9.72 -5.07
N GLU A 145 -20.35 8.88 -5.38
CA GLU A 145 -20.83 7.84 -4.45
C GLU A 145 -19.74 6.84 -4.08
N MET A 146 -18.90 6.46 -5.05
CA MET A 146 -17.77 5.56 -4.80
C MET A 146 -16.76 6.19 -3.86
N LEU A 147 -16.32 7.42 -4.13
CA LEU A 147 -15.38 8.13 -3.28
C LEU A 147 -15.96 8.36 -1.88
N GLU A 148 -17.26 8.67 -1.74
CA GLU A 148 -17.95 8.80 -0.44
C GLU A 148 -17.77 7.59 0.48
N ARG A 149 -17.63 6.39 -0.09
CA ARG A 149 -17.45 5.14 0.66
C ARG A 149 -15.99 4.84 1.00
N VAL A 150 -15.04 5.42 0.25
CA VAL A 150 -13.60 5.26 0.49
C VAL A 150 -13.19 6.06 1.71
N ARG A 151 -12.46 5.42 2.63
CA ARG A 151 -12.00 6.03 3.88
C ARG A 151 -10.78 6.91 3.69
N LEU A 152 -9.86 6.54 2.79
CA LEU A 152 -8.62 7.28 2.57
C LEU A 152 -8.58 7.92 1.18
N ARG A 153 -8.48 9.26 1.12
CA ARG A 153 -8.48 10.01 -0.16
C ARG A 153 -7.24 10.86 -0.42
N GLY A 154 -6.25 10.80 0.48
CA GLY A 154 -5.01 11.57 0.36
C GLY A 154 -5.19 13.10 0.38
N GLU A 155 -6.28 13.63 0.96
CA GLU A 155 -6.46 15.08 1.10
C GLU A 155 -5.70 15.66 2.30
N ARG A 156 -4.73 16.51 1.91
CA ARG A 156 -4.23 17.79 2.45
C ARG A 156 -4.79 18.27 3.80
N HIS A 157 -3.86 18.67 4.69
CA HIS A 157 -4.11 19.73 5.67
C HIS A 157 -4.75 20.97 5.02
#